data_AF-A0A938G7B8-F1
#
_entry.id   AF-A0A938G7B8-F1
#
_cell.length_a   1.000
_cell.length_b   1.000
_cell.length_c   1.000
_cell.angle_alpha   90.00
_cell.angle_beta   90.00
_cell.angle_gamma   90.00
#
_symmetry.space_group_name_H-M   'P 1'
#
loop_
_entity.id
_entity.type
_entity.pdbx_description
1 polymer ?
#
loop_
_entity_poly.entity_id
_entity_poly.type
_entity_poly.pdbx_seq_one_letter_code
_entity_poly.pdbx_strand_id
1 'polypeptide(L)'
;MTTNQPRPTRMIDHMRSVRYGEVLPIYLREDGLHAEVYGTQMLNDCPQHLWEKLDAAAIAKEMGAVFVKLNGPRKWVLDGLGTKVAPVEPVIRDFGGMQFRRIATIALGDKPGAG
;
A
#
# COMPACT_ATOMS: atom_id res chain seq x y z
N MET A 1 5.65 -44.45 -9.25
CA MET A 1 4.58 -43.48 -9.53
C MET A 1 4.84 -42.25 -8.69
N THR A 2 5.46 -41.22 -9.25
CA THR A 2 5.69 -39.94 -8.56
C THR A 2 4.49 -39.04 -8.84
N THR A 3 3.77 -38.67 -7.78
CA THR A 3 2.63 -37.75 -7.86
C THR A 3 3.15 -36.35 -8.19
N ASN A 4 2.82 -35.86 -9.39
CA ASN A 4 3.07 -34.48 -9.77
C ASN A 4 2.00 -33.60 -9.08
N GLN A 5 2.25 -33.19 -7.82
CA GLN A 5 1.38 -32.20 -7.17
C GLN A 5 1.59 -30.85 -7.86
N PRO A 6 0.52 -30.18 -8.34
CA PRO A 6 0.65 -28.82 -8.85
C PRO A 6 1.16 -27.92 -7.73
N ARG A 7 2.25 -27.21 -8.01
CA ARG A 7 2.85 -26.22 -7.10
C ARG A 7 1.75 -25.21 -6.75
N PRO A 8 1.49 -24.91 -5.46
CA PRO A 8 0.40 -24.01 -5.10
C PRO A 8 0.57 -22.67 -5.82
N THR A 9 -0.45 -22.28 -6.59
CA THR A 9 -0.48 -21.02 -7.32
C THR A 9 -0.47 -19.87 -6.32
N ARG A 10 0.72 -19.39 -5.96
CA ARG A 10 0.93 -18.21 -5.10
C ARG A 10 0.72 -16.91 -5.88
N MET A 11 -0.20 -16.89 -6.84
CA MET A 11 -0.42 -15.78 -7.74
C MET A 11 -1.89 -15.39 -7.71
N ILE A 12 -2.16 -14.14 -7.36
CA ILE A 12 -3.46 -13.50 -7.58
C ILE A 12 -3.45 -13.03 -9.03
N ASP A 13 -4.34 -13.55 -9.87
CA ASP A 13 -4.49 -13.20 -11.28
C ASP A 13 -5.56 -12.13 -11.51
N HIS A 14 -5.77 -11.77 -12.78
CA HIS A 14 -6.75 -10.77 -13.22
C HIS A 14 -6.57 -9.39 -12.57
N MET A 15 -5.32 -9.05 -12.23
CA MET A 15 -4.99 -7.77 -11.63
C MET A 15 -4.88 -6.66 -12.68
N ARG A 16 -4.76 -6.97 -13.97
CA ARG A 16 -4.63 -5.95 -15.01
C ARG A 16 -5.84 -5.01 -14.98
N SER A 17 -5.56 -3.71 -15.04
CA SER A 17 -6.54 -2.62 -15.01
C SER A 17 -7.32 -2.45 -13.69
N VAL A 18 -7.12 -3.31 -12.68
CA VAL A 18 -7.69 -3.12 -11.35
C VAL A 18 -7.21 -1.79 -10.78
N ARG A 19 -8.14 -0.96 -10.30
CA ARG A 19 -7.80 0.34 -9.72
C ARG A 19 -7.38 0.17 -8.28
N TYR A 20 -6.37 0.92 -7.89
CA TYR A 20 -5.89 0.96 -6.51
C TYR A 20 -5.38 2.33 -6.13
N GLY A 21 -5.32 2.61 -4.84
CA GLY A 21 -4.64 3.78 -4.30
C GLY A 21 -3.80 3.40 -3.10
N GLU A 22 -2.76 4.19 -2.83
CA GLU A 22 -1.89 4.00 -1.68
C GLU A 22 -1.71 5.30 -0.89
N VAL A 23 -1.91 5.21 0.43
CA VAL A 23 -1.61 6.27 1.39
C VAL A 23 -0.32 5.89 2.09
N LEU A 24 0.71 6.73 1.94
CA LEU A 24 2.03 6.50 2.52
C LEU A 24 2.29 7.56 3.58
N PRO A 25 1.95 7.33 4.86
CA PRO A 25 2.47 8.12 5.97
C PRO A 25 3.96 7.84 6.18
N ILE A 26 4.76 8.90 6.27
CA ILE A 26 6.19 8.84 6.58
C ILE A 26 6.41 9.36 8.00
N TYR A 27 7.21 8.64 8.76
CA TYR A 27 7.57 8.93 10.14
C TYR A 27 9.07 9.19 10.25
N LEU A 28 9.44 10.16 11.08
CA LEU A 28 10.82 10.30 11.55
C LEU A 28 10.99 9.46 12.81
N ARG A 29 11.95 8.53 12.79
CA ARG A 29 12.35 7.69 13.91
C ARG A 29 13.84 7.91 14.21
N GLU A 30 14.34 7.28 15.26
CA GLU A 30 15.75 7.39 15.67
C GLU A 30 16.72 6.96 14.56
N ASP A 31 16.32 5.97 13.76
CA ASP A 31 17.06 5.39 12.65
C ASP A 31 16.59 5.90 11.27
N GLY A 32 16.09 7.14 11.21
CA GLY A 32 15.77 7.84 9.97
C GLY A 32 14.29 7.80 9.58
N LEU A 33 14.02 7.92 8.27
CA LEU A 33 12.65 7.98 7.75
C LEU A 33 12.07 6.58 7.53
N HIS A 34 10.83 6.37 7.96
CA HIS A 34 10.09 5.13 7.77
C HIS A 34 8.73 5.40 7.16
N ALA A 35 8.38 4.70 6.08
CA ALA A 35 7.05 4.74 5.50
C ALA A 35 6.24 3.50 5.91
N GLU A 36 4.98 3.69 6.27
CA GLU A 36 3.99 2.62 6.15
C GLU A 36 3.28 2.79 4.81
N VAL A 37 2.97 1.70 4.12
CA VAL A 37 2.22 1.74 2.86
C VAL A 37 0.85 1.14 3.11
N TYR A 38 -0.19 1.95 3.04
CA TYR A 38 -1.58 1.51 3.11
C TYR A 38 -2.15 1.43 1.70
N GLY A 39 -2.68 0.28 1.30
CA GLY A 39 -3.19 0.08 -0.05
C GLY A 39 -4.62 -0.47 -0.08
N THR A 40 -5.38 -0.11 -1.12
CA THR A 40 -6.76 -0.60 -1.35
C THR A 40 -6.82 -1.93 -2.09
N GLN A 41 -5.69 -2.51 -2.50
CA GLN A 41 -5.65 -3.70 -3.35
C GLN A 41 -6.41 -4.85 -2.69
N MET A 42 -7.33 -5.46 -3.44
CA MET A 42 -8.21 -6.54 -2.98
C MET A 42 -9.21 -6.14 -1.88
N LEU A 43 -9.45 -4.84 -1.64
CA LEU A 43 -10.42 -4.36 -0.65
C LEU A 43 -11.55 -3.55 -1.29
N ASN A 44 -11.18 -2.62 -2.16
CA ASN A 44 -12.12 -1.79 -2.92
C ASN A 44 -11.43 -1.25 -4.18
N ASP A 45 -12.24 -0.71 -5.08
CA ASP A 45 -11.77 -0.18 -6.36
C ASP A 45 -11.18 1.24 -6.25
N CYS A 46 -10.86 1.76 -5.06
CA CYS A 46 -10.37 3.13 -4.83
C CYS A 46 -11.23 4.20 -5.57
N PRO A 47 -12.49 4.44 -5.15
CA PRO A 47 -13.39 5.36 -5.84
C PRO A 47 -12.81 6.78 -5.96
N GLN A 48 -12.75 7.31 -7.20
CA GLN A 48 -12.16 8.63 -7.49
C GLN A 48 -12.73 9.75 -6.61
N HIS A 49 -14.05 9.81 -6.46
CA HIS A 49 -14.73 10.86 -5.70
C HIS A 49 -14.45 10.82 -4.19
N LEU A 50 -14.02 9.68 -3.63
CA LEU A 50 -13.56 9.58 -2.25
C LEU A 50 -12.07 9.91 -2.16
N TRP A 51 -11.29 9.45 -3.14
CA TRP A 51 -9.86 9.74 -3.22
C TRP A 51 -9.55 11.23 -3.30
N GLU A 52 -10.29 11.98 -4.14
CA GLU A 52 -10.10 13.43 -4.30
C GLU A 52 -10.39 14.23 -3.03
N LYS A 53 -11.08 13.64 -2.05
CA LYS A 53 -11.36 14.26 -0.76
C LYS A 53 -10.28 13.99 0.29
N LEU A 54 -9.30 13.15 -0.01
CA LEU A 54 -8.21 12.87 0.93
C LEU A 54 -7.32 14.10 1.08
N ASP A 55 -7.12 14.53 2.33
CA ASP A 55 -6.20 15.59 2.69
C ASP A 55 -4.96 14.97 3.34
N ALA A 56 -3.84 15.02 2.62
CA ALA A 56 -2.57 14.45 3.08
C ALA A 56 -2.07 15.11 4.38
N ALA A 57 -2.28 16.41 4.56
CA ALA A 57 -1.83 17.12 5.76
C ALA A 57 -2.70 16.77 6.97
N ALA A 58 -4.03 16.66 6.78
CA ALA A 58 -4.94 16.20 7.82
C ALA A 58 -4.62 14.76 8.25
N ILE A 59 -4.40 13.85 7.29
CA ILE A 59 -4.00 12.47 7.55
C ILE A 59 -2.66 12.43 8.27
N ALA A 60 -1.67 13.24 7.84
CA ALA A 60 -0.37 13.28 8.50
C ALA A 60 -0.50 13.66 9.98
N LYS A 61 -1.32 14.68 10.28
CA LYS A 61 -1.62 15.12 11.64
C LYS A 61 -2.31 14.05 12.46
N GLU A 62 -3.34 13.40 11.92
CA GLU A 62 -4.07 12.31 12.60
C GLU A 62 -3.15 11.14 12.93
N MET A 63 -2.25 10.80 12.00
CA MET A 63 -1.38 9.64 12.12
C MET A 63 -0.09 9.91 12.89
N GLY A 64 0.20 11.17 13.25
CA GLY A 64 1.50 11.56 13.82
C GLY A 64 2.67 11.39 12.85
N ALA A 65 2.40 11.45 11.54
CA ALA A 65 3.38 11.35 10.48
C ALA A 65 4.00 12.73 10.18
N VAL A 66 5.25 12.76 9.73
CA VAL A 66 5.92 14.01 9.32
C VAL A 66 5.41 14.52 7.98
N PHE A 67 5.02 13.61 7.08
CA PHE A 67 4.26 13.92 5.87
C PHE A 67 3.55 12.66 5.36
N VAL A 68 2.56 12.85 4.49
CA VAL A 68 1.86 11.77 3.79
C VAL A 68 2.00 11.96 2.30
N LYS A 69 2.34 10.88 1.58
CA LYS A 69 2.27 10.82 0.13
C LYS A 69 1.03 10.04 -0.28
N LEU A 70 0.16 10.69 -1.05
CA LEU A 70 -0.95 10.04 -1.73
C LEU A 70 -0.46 9.54 -3.10
N ASN A 71 -0.69 8.27 -3.38
CA ASN A 71 -0.26 7.61 -4.60
C ASN A 71 -1.42 6.87 -5.27
N GLY A 72 -2.18 7.57 -6.11
CA GLY A 72 -3.38 7.01 -6.72
C GLY A 72 -4.38 8.05 -7.24
N PRO A 73 -5.53 7.57 -7.74
CA PRO A 73 -5.79 6.16 -8.05
C PRO A 73 -4.99 5.73 -9.29
N ARG A 74 -4.40 4.55 -9.27
CA ARG A 74 -3.63 3.94 -10.38
C ARG A 74 -4.32 2.70 -10.89
N LYS A 75 -3.92 2.24 -12.07
CA LYS A 75 -4.32 0.94 -12.62
C LYS A 75 -3.11 0.03 -12.71
N TRP A 76 -3.28 -1.21 -12.27
CA TRP A 76 -2.26 -2.24 -12.41
C TRP A 76 -1.98 -2.55 -13.89
N VAL A 77 -0.71 -2.53 -14.28
CA VAL A 77 -0.26 -2.95 -15.62
C VAL A 77 0.12 -4.44 -15.64
N LEU A 78 0.50 -4.99 -14.49
CA LEU A 78 0.76 -6.41 -14.31
C LEU A 78 -0.56 -7.15 -14.09
N ASP A 79 -0.65 -8.38 -14.61
CA ASP A 79 -1.86 -9.21 -14.49
C ASP A 79 -1.82 -10.16 -13.29
N GLY A 80 -0.65 -10.35 -12.69
CA GLY A 80 -0.43 -11.27 -11.58
C GLY A 80 0.35 -10.64 -10.42
N LEU A 81 -0.07 -10.94 -9.19
CA LEU A 81 0.62 -10.56 -7.95
C LEU A 81 1.05 -11.81 -7.15
N GLY A 82 2.33 -11.90 -6.86
CA GLY A 82 2.87 -12.94 -5.97
C GLY A 82 2.58 -12.66 -4.49
N THR A 83 2.64 -13.71 -3.66
CA THR A 83 2.65 -13.55 -2.19
C THR A 83 3.84 -12.71 -1.73
N LYS A 84 3.62 -11.76 -0.82
CA LYS A 84 4.72 -11.00 -0.23
C LYS A 84 5.70 -11.92 0.48
N VAL A 85 6.98 -11.63 0.32
CA VAL A 85 8.08 -12.39 0.91
C VAL A 85 8.24 -12.15 2.42
N ALA A 86 7.69 -11.04 2.93
CA ALA A 86 7.66 -10.71 4.35
C ALA A 86 6.22 -10.51 4.85
N PRO A 87 5.78 -11.24 5.89
CA PRO A 87 4.51 -10.97 6.55
C PRO A 87 4.53 -9.57 7.17
N VAL A 88 3.50 -8.78 6.89
CA VAL A 88 3.24 -7.52 7.58
C VAL A 88 1.92 -7.68 8.28
N GLU A 89 1.86 -7.35 9.57
CA GLU A 89 0.61 -7.40 10.34
C GLU A 89 -0.47 -6.58 9.61
N PRO A 90 -1.59 -7.19 9.20
CA PRO A 90 -2.63 -6.54 8.41
C PRO A 90 -3.40 -5.53 9.27
N VAL A 91 -2.88 -4.31 9.34
CA VAL A 91 -3.61 -3.19 9.94
C VAL A 91 -4.59 -2.66 8.92
N ILE A 92 -5.89 -2.80 9.21
CA ILE A 92 -6.96 -2.16 8.46
C ILE A 92 -7.14 -0.74 8.98
N ARG A 93 -7.26 0.23 8.07
CA ARG A 93 -7.58 1.62 8.39
C ARG A 93 -8.55 2.19 7.37
N ASP A 94 -9.38 3.12 7.81
CA ASP A 94 -10.19 3.94 6.91
C ASP A 94 -9.47 5.26 6.62
N PHE A 95 -9.46 5.68 5.36
CA PHE A 95 -9.12 7.04 4.98
C PHE A 95 -10.23 7.59 4.08
N GLY A 96 -10.91 8.64 4.55
CA GLY A 96 -11.94 9.32 3.76
C GLY A 96 -13.10 8.42 3.32
N GLY A 97 -13.47 7.41 4.12
CA GLY A 97 -14.54 6.46 3.80
C GLY A 97 -14.11 5.30 2.89
N MET A 98 -12.80 5.12 2.68
CA MET A 98 -12.25 3.98 1.96
C MET A 98 -11.40 3.13 2.89
N GLN A 99 -11.59 1.81 2.82
CA GLN A 99 -10.79 0.86 3.58
C GLN A 99 -9.43 0.61 2.92
N PHE A 100 -8.36 0.66 3.71
CA PHE A 100 -7.00 0.30 3.32
C PHE A 100 -6.43 -0.76 4.25
N ARG A 101 -5.46 -1.52 3.75
CA ARG A 101 -4.64 -2.44 4.54
C ARG A 101 -3.18 -2.02 4.48
N ARG A 102 -2.48 -2.06 5.60
CA ARG A 102 -1.02 -1.91 5.61
C ARG A 102 -0.38 -3.05 4.83
N ILE A 103 0.26 -2.72 3.71
CA ILE A 103 0.88 -3.67 2.81
C ILE A 103 2.40 -3.74 2.95
N ALA A 104 3.05 -2.69 3.43
CA ALA A 104 4.49 -2.69 3.66
C ALA A 104 4.86 -1.70 4.77
N THR A 105 6.03 -1.94 5.38
CA THR A 105 6.77 -0.95 6.15
C THR A 105 8.15 -0.86 5.50
N ILE A 106 8.60 0.35 5.18
CA ILE A 106 9.82 0.60 4.41
C ILE A 106 10.68 1.58 5.18
N ALA A 107 11.91 1.18 5.51
CA ALA A 107 12.95 2.13 5.94
C ALA A 107 13.45 2.89 4.69
N LEU A 108 13.26 4.20 4.66
CA LEU A 108 13.72 5.09 3.59
C LEU A 108 15.17 5.56 3.83
N GLY A 109 15.67 5.38 5.05
CA GLY A 109 17.02 5.76 5.46
C GLY A 109 17.17 7.23 5.84
N ASP A 110 18.40 7.61 6.17
CA ASP A 110 18.74 8.87 6.87
C ASP A 110 19.15 9.99 5.91
N LYS A 111 19.18 9.71 4.60
CA LYS A 111 19.61 10.64 3.55
C LYS A 111 18.52 10.73 2.49
N PRO A 112 17.98 11.93 2.19
CA PRO A 112 17.18 12.11 1.00
C PRO A 112 18.07 11.79 -0.21
N GLY A 113 17.76 10.73 -0.95
CA GLY A 113 18.35 10.55 -2.28
C GLY A 113 17.96 11.74 -3.14
N ALA A 114 18.94 12.42 -3.74
CA ALA A 114 18.69 13.44 -4.74
C ALA A 114 17.95 12.80 -5.91
N GLY A 115 16.63 12.97 -5.94
CA GLY A 115 15.78 12.66 -7.07
C GLY A 115 15.78 13.79 -8.09
#